data_AF-A0A2N0ZNW1-F1
#
_entry.id   AF-A0A2N0ZNW1-F1
#
_cell.length_a   1.000
_cell.length_b   1.000
_cell.length_c   1.000
_cell.angle_alpha   90.00
_cell.angle_beta   90.00
_cell.angle_gamma   90.00
#
_symmetry.space_group_name_H-M   'P 1'
#
loop_
_entity.id
_entity.type
_entity.pdbx_description
1 polymer ?
#
loop_
_entity_poly.entity_id
_entity_poly.type
_entity_poly.pdbx_seq_one_letter_code
_entity_poly.pdbx_strand_id
1 'polypeptide(L)'
;MIVGTKFQGDSTRIAKIQHDSYGEALRIIIDFATNKHLKAEQVVDVRTELSDLRDELTSFDHRTLQWLHDSIAAAFRMDYCLNADLFTYATQNSHTLAEIIDLWSDFLRKELVRVFEQYLQFPRLVLIAALYPNPDPKGSDAEDELYRLTKILYPELE
;
A
#
# COMPACT_ATOMS: atom_id res chain seq x y z
N MET A 1 -2.62 -9.80 1.81
CA MET A 1 -2.42 -9.49 3.24
C MET A 1 -2.49 -10.73 4.11
N ILE A 2 -1.49 -10.95 4.97
CA ILE A 2 -1.56 -11.96 6.05
C ILE A 2 -2.36 -11.37 7.23
N VAL A 3 -3.46 -12.01 7.61
CA VAL A 3 -4.20 -11.63 8.82
C VAL A 3 -3.45 -12.19 10.03
N GLY A 4 -2.92 -11.29 10.86
CA GLY A 4 -2.18 -11.66 12.05
C GLY A 4 -1.86 -10.46 12.92
N THR A 5 -1.27 -10.75 14.08
CA THR A 5 -0.80 -9.75 15.04
C THR A 5 0.60 -9.29 14.64
N LYS A 6 0.79 -8.00 14.38
CA LYS A 6 2.12 -7.42 14.09
C LYS A 6 2.84 -6.94 15.34
N PHE A 7 2.12 -6.40 16.32
CA PHE A 7 2.66 -5.89 17.59
C PHE A 7 1.76 -6.28 18.77
N GLN A 8 2.24 -6.15 20.01
CA GLN A 8 1.46 -6.49 21.20
C GLN A 8 0.20 -5.61 21.28
N GLY A 9 -0.98 -6.23 21.30
CA GLY A 9 -2.26 -5.52 21.32
C GLY A 9 -2.81 -5.17 19.92
N ASP A 10 -2.17 -5.64 18.84
CA ASP A 10 -2.67 -5.45 17.48
C ASP A 10 -4.09 -6.06 17.30
N SER A 11 -4.94 -5.35 16.56
CA SER A 11 -6.35 -5.71 16.40
C SER A 11 -6.56 -6.62 15.20
N THR A 12 -6.85 -7.89 15.49
CA THR A 12 -7.28 -8.86 14.47
C THR A 12 -8.57 -8.44 13.76
N ARG A 13 -9.43 -7.64 14.41
CA ARG A 13 -10.65 -7.10 13.80
C ARG A 13 -10.29 -6.15 12.66
N ILE A 14 -9.43 -5.16 12.92
CA ILE A 14 -9.00 -4.21 11.88
C ILE A 14 -8.19 -4.92 10.80
N ALA A 15 -7.32 -5.88 11.17
CA ALA A 15 -6.57 -6.67 10.21
C ALA A 15 -7.48 -7.45 9.23
N LYS A 16 -8.64 -7.94 9.70
CA LYS A 16 -9.65 -8.58 8.83
C LYS A 16 -10.32 -7.58 7.90
N ILE A 17 -10.69 -6.40 8.39
CA ILE A 17 -11.28 -5.35 7.54
C ILE A 17 -10.30 -4.95 6.41
N GLN A 18 -9.02 -4.78 6.76
CA GLN A 18 -7.97 -4.49 5.79
C GLN A 18 -7.78 -5.63 4.79
N HIS A 19 -7.85 -6.89 5.24
CA HIS A 19 -7.82 -8.06 4.35
C HIS A 19 -9.01 -8.08 3.38
N ASP A 20 -10.22 -7.83 3.87
CA ASP A 20 -11.44 -7.83 3.03
C ASP A 20 -11.41 -6.68 2.01
N SER A 21 -10.78 -5.55 2.35
CA SER A 21 -10.59 -4.40 1.45
C SER A 21 -9.29 -4.46 0.61
N TYR A 22 -8.53 -5.56 0.67
CA TYR A 22 -7.18 -5.65 0.10
C TYR A 22 -7.12 -5.32 -1.41
N GLY A 23 -8.08 -5.82 -2.19
CA GLY A 23 -8.14 -5.54 -3.64
C GLY A 23 -8.33 -4.05 -3.95
N GLU A 24 -9.17 -3.36 -3.16
CA GLU A 24 -9.36 -1.92 -3.29
C GLU A 24 -8.10 -1.14 -2.90
N ALA A 25 -7.46 -1.55 -1.81
CA ALA A 25 -6.21 -0.93 -1.36
C ALA A 25 -5.10 -1.05 -2.41
N LEU A 26 -4.97 -2.22 -3.06
CA LEU A 26 -4.02 -2.41 -4.15
C LEU A 26 -4.32 -1.53 -5.36
N ARG A 27 -5.61 -1.39 -5.72
CA ARG A 27 -6.03 -0.47 -6.78
C ARG A 27 -5.61 0.97 -6.45
N ILE A 28 -5.84 1.43 -5.22
CA ILE A 28 -5.42 2.76 -4.76
C ILE A 28 -3.90 2.94 -4.92
N ILE A 29 -3.10 1.95 -4.51
CA ILE A 29 -1.63 1.99 -4.62
C ILE A 29 -1.20 2.14 -6.08
N ILE A 30 -1.77 1.32 -6.98
CA ILE A 30 -1.45 1.32 -8.42
C ILE A 30 -1.89 2.61 -9.09
N ASP A 31 -3.09 3.11 -8.78
CA ASP A 31 -3.60 4.36 -9.34
C ASP A 31 -2.72 5.54 -8.91
N PHE A 32 -2.27 5.56 -7.66
CA PHE A 32 -1.33 6.57 -7.18
C PHE A 32 0.00 6.53 -7.92
N ALA A 33 0.57 5.33 -8.08
CA ALA A 33 1.85 5.14 -8.76
C ALA A 33 1.74 5.54 -10.23
N THR A 34 0.66 5.11 -10.90
CA THR A 34 0.33 5.45 -12.29
C THR A 34 0.21 6.95 -12.48
N ASN A 35 -0.58 7.64 -11.65
CA ASN A 35 -0.79 9.08 -11.77
C ASN A 35 0.50 9.87 -11.58
N LYS A 36 1.35 9.48 -10.62
CA LYS A 36 2.66 10.13 -10.42
C LYS A 36 3.60 9.88 -11.59
N HIS A 37 3.64 8.66 -12.10
CA HIS A 37 4.47 8.29 -13.24
C HIS A 37 4.06 9.03 -14.51
N LEU A 38 2.76 9.04 -14.85
CA LEU A 38 2.22 9.80 -15.99
C LEU A 38 2.54 11.29 -15.89
N LYS A 39 2.40 11.86 -14.70
CA LYS A 39 2.75 13.27 -14.49
C LYS A 39 4.25 13.51 -14.70
N ALA A 40 5.11 12.60 -14.24
CA ALA A 40 6.54 12.70 -14.48
C ALA A 40 6.88 12.66 -15.97
N GLU A 41 6.34 11.67 -16.70
CA GLU A 41 6.45 11.54 -18.16
C GLU A 41 6.01 12.81 -18.90
N GLN A 42 4.86 13.38 -18.52
CA GLN A 42 4.36 14.63 -19.09
C GLN A 42 5.30 15.82 -18.84
N VAL A 43 5.90 15.91 -17.66
CA VAL A 43 6.82 17.01 -17.31
C VAL A 43 8.11 16.94 -18.12
N VAL A 44 8.62 15.73 -18.38
CA VAL A 44 9.84 15.53 -19.16
C VAL A 44 9.61 15.35 -20.65
N ASP A 45 8.35 15.33 -21.09
CA ASP A 45 7.90 15.07 -22.47
C ASP A 45 8.47 13.76 -23.04
N VAL A 46 8.37 12.67 -22.26
CA VAL A 46 8.78 11.33 -22.68
C VAL A 46 7.66 10.33 -22.45
N ARG A 47 7.64 9.27 -23.27
CA ARG A 47 6.85 8.06 -23.01
C ARG A 47 7.80 6.89 -22.79
N THR A 48 7.57 6.14 -21.72
CA THR A 48 8.41 5.00 -21.34
C THR A 48 7.72 3.67 -21.60
N GLU A 49 8.52 2.59 -21.62
CA GLU A 49 8.05 1.20 -21.71
C GLU A 49 7.01 0.86 -20.62
N LEU A 50 7.10 1.47 -19.43
CA LEU A 50 6.12 1.26 -18.35
C LEU A 50 4.73 1.76 -18.74
N SER A 51 4.64 2.85 -19.50
CA SER A 51 3.35 3.34 -19.99
C SER A 51 2.77 2.44 -21.07
N ASP A 52 3.60 1.84 -21.93
CA ASP A 52 3.14 0.85 -22.91
C ASP A 52 2.63 -0.42 -22.21
N LEU A 53 3.40 -0.98 -21.28
CA LEU A 53 3.02 -2.16 -20.51
C LEU A 53 1.75 -1.96 -19.68
N ARG A 54 1.57 -0.77 -19.10
CA ARG A 54 0.36 -0.44 -18.35
C ARG A 54 -0.87 -0.46 -19.24
N ASP A 55 -0.77 0.09 -20.46
CA ASP A 55 -1.91 0.18 -21.38
C ASP A 55 -2.37 -1.23 -21.84
N GLU A 56 -1.49 -2.23 -21.77
CA GLU A 56 -1.75 -3.65 -22.06
C GLU A 56 -2.17 -4.47 -20.82
N LEU A 57 -2.05 -3.90 -19.61
CA LEU A 57 -2.25 -4.63 -18.37
C LEU A 57 -3.74 -4.87 -18.08
N THR A 58 -4.13 -6.15 -18.07
CA THR A 58 -5.50 -6.57 -17.67
C THR A 58 -5.57 -7.05 -16.23
N SER A 59 -4.46 -7.53 -15.69
CA SER A 59 -4.30 -7.99 -14.30
C SER A 59 -2.82 -8.04 -13.95
N PHE A 60 -2.49 -8.08 -12.66
CA PHE A 60 -1.12 -8.27 -12.19
C PHE A 60 -1.06 -9.23 -11.00
N ASP A 61 0.13 -9.75 -10.74
CA ASP A 61 0.38 -10.56 -9.55
C ASP A 61 0.37 -9.66 -8.30
N HIS A 62 -0.74 -9.69 -7.57
CA HIS A 62 -0.92 -8.87 -6.38
C HIS A 62 0.06 -9.17 -5.24
N ARG A 63 0.78 -10.29 -5.29
CA ARG A 63 1.74 -10.69 -4.26
C ARG A 63 2.96 -9.77 -4.24
N THR A 64 3.30 -9.17 -5.37
CA THR A 64 4.48 -8.30 -5.51
C THR A 64 4.38 -7.02 -4.68
N LEU A 65 3.16 -6.58 -4.37
CA LEU A 65 2.90 -5.40 -3.53
C LEU A 65 2.42 -5.75 -2.12
N GLN A 66 2.36 -7.03 -1.79
CA GLN A 66 1.79 -7.49 -0.52
C GLN A 66 2.56 -6.94 0.68
N TRP A 67 3.89 -6.92 0.62
CA TRP A 67 4.71 -6.40 1.72
C TRP A 67 4.43 -4.92 1.98
N LEU A 68 4.43 -4.10 0.92
CA LEU A 68 4.14 -2.68 1.01
C LEU A 68 2.78 -2.42 1.66
N HIS A 69 1.74 -3.10 1.17
CA HIS A 69 0.40 -3.00 1.75
C HIS A 69 0.40 -3.38 3.23
N ASP A 70 0.96 -4.55 3.57
CA ASP A 70 0.91 -5.10 4.92
C ASP A 70 1.66 -4.21 5.93
N SER A 71 2.72 -3.53 5.50
CA SER A 71 3.44 -2.53 6.30
C SER A 71 2.62 -1.26 6.54
N ILE A 72 2.01 -0.67 5.50
CA ILE A 72 1.12 0.49 5.66
C ILE A 72 -0.09 0.13 6.55
N ALA A 73 -0.64 -1.06 6.35
CA ALA A 73 -1.76 -1.56 7.14
C ALA A 73 -1.40 -1.73 8.62
N ALA A 74 -0.17 -2.18 8.90
CA ALA A 74 0.34 -2.28 10.27
C ALA A 74 0.58 -0.90 10.89
N ALA A 75 1.13 0.05 10.14
CA ALA A 75 1.30 1.44 10.59
C ALA A 75 -0.06 2.07 10.97
N PHE A 76 -1.10 1.90 10.14
CA PHE A 76 -2.46 2.33 10.49
C PHE A 76 -2.93 1.72 11.82
N ARG A 77 -2.73 0.41 11.99
CA ARG A 77 -3.15 -0.27 13.22
C ARG A 77 -2.40 0.29 14.43
N MET A 78 -1.12 0.59 14.29
CA MET A 78 -0.32 1.17 15.36
C MET A 78 -0.77 2.60 15.71
N ASP A 79 -0.99 3.45 14.71
CA ASP A 79 -1.42 4.85 14.92
C ASP A 79 -2.81 4.96 15.55
N TYR A 80 -3.68 3.99 15.28
CA TYR A 80 -5.06 3.99 15.75
C TYR A 80 -5.29 3.03 16.93
N CYS A 81 -4.25 2.39 17.48
CA CYS A 81 -4.40 1.38 18.54
C CYS A 81 -5.02 1.93 19.84
N LEU A 82 -4.88 3.23 20.09
CA LEU A 82 -5.47 3.92 21.24
C LEU A 82 -6.94 4.33 21.03
N ASN A 83 -7.47 4.21 19.81
CA ASN A 83 -8.89 4.43 19.54
C ASN A 83 -9.66 3.18 19.95
N ALA A 84 -10.18 3.20 21.18
CA ALA A 84 -10.81 2.05 21.84
C ALA A 84 -11.96 1.43 21.02
N ASP A 85 -12.67 2.23 20.23
CA ASP A 85 -13.79 1.81 19.40
C ASP A 85 -13.38 1.13 18.08
N LEU A 86 -12.22 1.50 17.55
CA LEU A 86 -11.57 0.79 16.45
C LEU A 86 -10.97 -0.55 16.93
N PHE A 87 -10.36 -0.56 18.10
CA PHE A 87 -9.50 -1.66 18.53
C PHE A 87 -10.15 -2.71 19.43
N THR A 88 -10.90 -2.33 20.46
CA THR A 88 -11.20 -3.23 21.59
C THR A 88 -12.66 -3.30 22.00
N TYR A 89 -13.40 -2.19 22.08
CA TYR A 89 -14.75 -2.17 22.65
C TYR A 89 -15.72 -1.36 21.80
N ALA A 90 -16.90 -1.91 21.53
CA ALA A 90 -17.99 -1.10 21.01
C ALA A 90 -18.38 -0.06 22.07
N THR A 91 -18.07 1.21 21.82
CA THR A 91 -18.56 2.35 22.60
C THR A 91 -19.92 2.79 22.06
N GLN A 92 -20.66 3.62 22.81
CA GLN A 92 -21.94 4.18 22.36
C GLN A 92 -21.86 4.93 21.02
N ASN A 93 -20.67 5.41 20.64
CA ASN A 93 -20.40 6.13 19.39
C ASN A 93 -19.37 5.38 18.53
N SER A 94 -19.47 4.05 18.43
CA SER A 94 -18.52 3.27 17.64
C SER A 94 -18.63 3.59 16.16
N HIS A 95 -17.48 3.70 15.49
CA HIS A 95 -17.44 3.73 14.03
C HIS A 95 -18.13 2.49 13.44
N THR A 96 -18.99 2.73 12.46
CA THR A 96 -19.55 1.72 11.56
C THR A 96 -18.45 1.11 10.68
N LEU A 97 -18.72 -0.05 10.09
CA LEU A 97 -17.75 -0.68 9.17
C LEU A 97 -17.37 0.25 8.00
N ALA A 98 -18.35 0.98 7.45
CA ALA A 98 -18.11 1.93 6.36
C ALA A 98 -17.14 3.04 6.79
N GLU A 99 -17.36 3.65 7.96
CA GLU A 99 -16.46 4.69 8.48
C GLU A 99 -15.04 4.17 8.74
N ILE A 100 -14.90 2.91 9.19
CA ILE A 100 -13.57 2.28 9.36
C ILE A 100 -12.88 2.10 8.01
N ILE A 101 -13.61 1.66 6.98
CA ILE A 101 -13.08 1.49 5.62
C ILE A 101 -12.67 2.84 5.03
N ASP A 102 -13.46 3.88 5.26
CA ASP A 102 -13.15 5.25 4.82
C ASP A 102 -11.90 5.77 5.53
N LEU A 103 -11.80 5.60 6.85
CA LEU A 103 -10.61 5.95 7.63
C LEU A 103 -9.35 5.22 7.14
N TRP A 104 -9.45 3.92 6.87
CA TRP A 104 -8.36 3.13 6.32
C TRP A 104 -7.94 3.63 4.93
N SER A 105 -8.90 3.86 4.05
CA SER A 105 -8.64 4.33 2.68
C SER A 105 -8.01 5.72 2.68
N ASP A 106 -8.48 6.62 3.54
CA ASP A 106 -7.91 7.96 3.71
C ASP A 106 -6.49 7.92 4.28
N PHE A 107 -6.25 7.05 5.27
CA PHE A 107 -4.91 6.84 5.80
C PHE A 107 -3.97 6.33 4.70
N LEU A 108 -4.37 5.28 3.96
CA LEU A 108 -3.57 4.73 2.87
C LEU A 108 -3.21 5.81 1.84
N ARG A 109 -4.16 6.65 1.44
CA ARG A 109 -3.91 7.75 0.49
C ARG A 109 -2.92 8.77 1.05
N LYS A 110 -3.09 9.22 2.30
CA LYS A 110 -2.16 10.16 2.96
C LYS A 110 -0.77 9.57 3.08
N GLU A 111 -0.69 8.28 3.40
CA GLU A 111 0.57 7.59 3.57
C GLU A 111 1.30 7.40 2.24
N LEU A 112 0.57 7.08 1.16
CA LEU A 112 1.16 7.06 -0.19
C LEU A 112 1.67 8.43 -0.64
N VAL A 113 0.99 9.53 -0.30
CA VAL A 113 1.51 10.89 -0.54
C VAL A 113 2.85 11.07 0.19
N ARG A 114 2.88 10.80 1.49
CA ARG A 114 4.08 10.93 2.33
C ARG A 114 5.25 10.10 1.79
N VAL A 115 5.02 8.82 1.52
CA VAL A 115 6.03 7.88 1.04
C VAL A 115 6.58 8.30 -0.32
N PHE A 116 5.72 8.72 -1.25
CA PHE A 116 6.14 9.11 -2.60
C PHE A 116 6.84 10.46 -2.65
N GLU A 117 6.57 11.35 -1.70
CA GLU A 117 7.31 12.61 -1.52
C GLU A 117 8.69 12.36 -0.92
N GLN A 118 8.80 11.40 0.00
CA GLN A 118 10.07 11.02 0.62
C GLN A 118 10.99 10.24 -0.34
N TYR A 119 10.41 9.39 -1.18
CA TYR A 119 11.14 8.55 -2.14
C TYR A 119 10.58 8.72 -3.55
N LEU A 120 11.21 9.61 -4.34
CA LEU A 120 10.73 9.95 -5.69
C LEU A 120 10.71 8.75 -6.66
N GLN A 121 11.55 7.74 -6.42
CA GLN A 121 11.59 6.50 -7.21
C GLN A 121 10.46 5.51 -6.87
N PHE A 122 9.77 5.69 -5.76
CA PHE A 122 8.79 4.73 -5.23
C PHE A 122 7.63 4.45 -6.20
N PRO A 123 7.01 5.45 -6.87
CA PRO A 123 5.97 5.20 -7.87
C PRO A 123 6.46 4.28 -9.00
N ARG A 124 7.69 4.51 -9.48
CA ARG A 124 8.29 3.71 -10.54
C ARG A 124 8.55 2.28 -10.08
N LEU A 125 9.03 2.09 -8.85
CA LEU A 125 9.25 0.75 -8.29
C LEU A 125 7.95 -0.02 -8.13
N VAL A 126 6.89 0.62 -7.64
CA VAL A 126 5.53 0.01 -7.56
C VAL A 126 5.06 -0.46 -8.93
N LEU A 127 5.21 0.38 -9.96
CA LEU A 127 4.84 0.01 -11.32
C LEU A 127 5.70 -1.13 -11.88
N ILE A 128 7.02 -1.10 -11.66
CA ILE A 128 7.89 -2.19 -12.12
C ILE A 128 7.51 -3.52 -11.45
N ALA A 129 7.33 -3.52 -10.14
CA ALA A 129 6.92 -4.72 -9.39
C ALA A 129 5.55 -5.25 -9.82
N ALA A 130 4.63 -4.37 -10.24
CA ALA A 130 3.32 -4.79 -10.73
C ALA A 130 3.32 -5.24 -12.20
N LEU A 131 4.07 -4.56 -13.07
CA LEU A 131 4.03 -4.76 -14.51
C LEU A 131 4.98 -5.85 -15.01
N TYR A 132 6.04 -6.15 -14.26
CA TYR A 132 6.97 -7.23 -14.58
C TYR A 132 6.72 -8.42 -13.64
N PRO A 133 5.95 -9.43 -14.05
CA PRO A 133 5.64 -10.57 -13.19
C PRO A 133 6.88 -11.46 -12.98
N ASN A 134 6.93 -12.13 -11.83
CA ASN A 134 7.90 -13.18 -11.54
C ASN A 134 7.88 -14.25 -12.66
N PRO A 135 9.04 -14.68 -13.22
CA PRO A 135 10.41 -14.49 -12.74
C PRO A 135 11.21 -13.38 -13.42
N ASP A 136 10.58 -12.34 -13.96
CA ASP A 136 11.32 -11.22 -14.53
C ASP A 136 12.22 -10.56 -13.45
N PRO A 137 13.55 -10.46 -13.69
CA PRO A 137 14.46 -9.84 -12.73
C PRO A 137 14.11 -8.39 -12.42
N LYS A 138 13.56 -7.63 -13.38
CA LYS A 138 13.15 -6.24 -13.15
C LYS A 138 12.09 -6.15 -12.06
N GLY A 139 11.09 -7.05 -12.11
CA GLY A 139 10.02 -7.13 -11.12
C GLY A 139 10.57 -7.51 -9.74
N SER A 140 11.34 -8.59 -9.70
CA SER A 140 11.95 -9.11 -8.46
C SER A 140 12.87 -8.08 -7.78
N ASP A 141 13.72 -7.41 -8.55
CA ASP A 141 14.61 -6.35 -8.03
C ASP A 141 13.82 -5.16 -7.48
N ALA A 142 12.70 -4.81 -8.12
CA ALA A 142 11.83 -3.73 -7.63
C ALA A 142 11.09 -4.13 -6.36
N GLU A 143 10.64 -5.37 -6.22
CA GLU A 143 10.06 -5.90 -4.99
C GLU A 143 11.06 -5.86 -3.84
N ASP A 144 12.30 -6.30 -4.07
CA ASP A 144 13.37 -6.27 -3.07
C ASP A 144 13.71 -4.84 -2.62
N GLU A 145 13.74 -3.89 -3.55
CA GLU A 145 13.98 -2.48 -3.23
C GLU A 145 12.78 -1.86 -2.49
N LEU A 146 11.55 -2.17 -2.88
CA LEU A 146 10.34 -1.75 -2.14
C LEU A 146 10.38 -2.30 -0.71
N TYR A 147 10.75 -3.57 -0.54
CA TYR A 147 10.91 -4.20 0.76
C TYR A 147 11.93 -3.44 1.62
N ARG A 148 13.11 -3.16 1.07
CA ARG A 148 14.19 -2.43 1.75
C ARG A 148 13.77 -1.03 2.17
N LEU A 149 13.14 -0.26 1.27
CA LEU A 149 12.67 1.10 1.57
C LEU A 149 11.54 1.10 2.59
N THR A 150 10.64 0.13 2.51
CA THR A 150 9.53 -0.02 3.46
C THR A 150 10.03 -0.29 4.87
N LYS A 151 11.12 -1.06 5.04
CA LYS A 151 11.75 -1.24 6.36
C LYS A 151 12.32 0.05 6.95
N ILE A 152 12.89 0.90 6.10
CA ILE A 152 13.41 2.21 6.54
C ILE A 152 12.25 3.16 6.90
N LEU A 153 11.11 3.04 6.21
CA LEU A 153 9.92 3.85 6.46
C LEU A 153 9.19 3.50 7.76
N TYR A 154 9.23 2.22 8.16
CA TYR A 154 8.52 1.70 9.33
C TYR A 154 9.44 0.87 10.23
N PRO A 155 10.50 1.48 10.81
CA PRO A 155 11.48 0.75 11.61
C PRO A 155 10.88 0.12 12.87
N GLU A 156 9.79 0.68 13.39
CA GLU A 156 9.07 0.18 14.57
C GLU A 156 8.20 -1.06 14.33
N LEU A 157 8.10 -1.52 13.08
CA LEU A 157 7.39 -2.76 12.72
C LEU A 157 8.32 -4.01 12.68
N GLU A 158 9.60 -3.85 13.01
CA GLU A 158 10.57 -4.95 13.25
C GLU A 158 10.66 -5.34 14.72
#